data_AF-A0A973MGM8-F1
#
_entry.id   AF-A0A973MGM8-F1
#
_cell.length_a   1.000
_cell.length_b   1.000
_cell.length_c   1.000
_cell.angle_alpha   90.00
_cell.angle_beta   90.00
_cell.angle_gamma   90.00
#
_symmetry.space_group_name_H-M   'P 1'
#
loop_
_entity.id
_entity.type
_entity.pdbx_description
1 polymer ?
#
loop_
_entity_poly.entity_id
_entity_poly.type
_entity_poly.pdbx_seq_one_letter_code
_entity_poly.pdbx_strand_id
1 'polypeptide(L)'
;MTDTTIPAPAQLQAWLDGNTSTLSKAAVRTVLWDLAEAQVALEQRIAAPVHADIYAEQVRQVVKFGEQHREDGTGGPVMRDMAEDMRNRCNYLAENGGADWRAVLLEEVYEAMAESDPAKLRAELVQVAAVCATWVQDIDSRTAGS
;
A
#
# COMPACT_ATOMS: atom_id res chain seq x y z
N MET A 1 -26.45 -24.37 21.34
CA MET A 1 -26.14 -24.07 19.93
C MET A 1 -26.75 -22.72 19.62
N THR A 2 -25.98 -21.64 19.77
CA THR A 2 -26.37 -20.33 19.24
C THR A 2 -25.89 -20.29 17.79
N ASP A 3 -26.84 -20.23 16.88
CA ASP A 3 -26.63 -20.10 15.44
C ASP A 3 -25.70 -18.90 15.19
N THR A 4 -24.46 -19.19 14.75
CA THR A 4 -23.40 -18.19 14.57
C THR A 4 -23.34 -17.84 13.10
N THR A 5 -24.40 -17.21 12.61
CA THR A 5 -24.49 -16.80 11.22
C THR A 5 -23.81 -15.45 11.07
N ILE A 6 -22.68 -15.44 10.35
CA ILE A 6 -22.00 -14.21 9.94
C ILE A 6 -23.02 -13.34 9.18
N PRO A 7 -23.20 -12.05 9.55
CA PRO A 7 -24.11 -11.18 8.84
C PRO A 7 -23.68 -11.05 7.37
N ALA A 8 -24.65 -11.08 6.47
CA ALA A 8 -24.37 -10.92 5.04
C ALA A 8 -23.75 -9.54 4.77
N PRO A 9 -22.90 -9.37 3.74
CA PRO A 9 -22.23 -8.10 3.43
C PRO A 9 -23.15 -6.87 3.39
N ALA A 10 -24.39 -7.04 2.90
CA ALA A 10 -25.39 -5.97 2.86
C ALA A 10 -25.83 -5.47 4.26
N GLN A 11 -25.85 -6.36 5.26
CA GLN A 11 -26.18 -5.99 6.63
C GLN A 11 -25.04 -5.22 7.29
N LEU A 12 -23.79 -5.54 6.90
CA LEU A 12 -22.59 -4.86 7.35
C LEU A 12 -22.49 -3.44 6.77
N GLN A 13 -22.80 -3.28 5.48
CA GLN A 13 -22.83 -1.97 4.82
C GLN A 13 -23.92 -1.06 5.40
N ALA A 14 -25.14 -1.57 5.59
CA ALA A 14 -26.22 -0.81 6.20
C ALA A 14 -25.90 -0.36 7.65
N TRP A 15 -25.02 -1.07 8.36
CA TRP A 15 -24.53 -0.65 9.66
C TRP A 15 -23.49 0.47 9.58
N LEU A 16 -22.51 0.36 8.66
CA LEU A 16 -21.53 1.42 8.41
C LEU A 16 -22.22 2.74 8.03
N ASP A 17 -23.33 2.63 7.32
CA ASP A 17 -24.15 3.77 6.89
C ASP A 17 -25.09 4.30 8.00
N GLY A 18 -25.07 3.72 9.21
CA GLY A 18 -25.89 4.13 10.35
C GLY A 18 -27.38 3.75 10.25
N ASN A 19 -27.75 2.89 9.31
CA ASN A 19 -29.13 2.56 8.96
C ASN A 19 -29.71 1.34 9.70
N THR A 20 -29.02 0.80 10.72
CA THR A 20 -29.52 -0.32 11.55
C THR A 20 -29.37 -0.02 13.05
N SER A 21 -30.31 -0.49 13.88
CA SER A 21 -30.39 -0.11 15.29
C SER A 21 -29.92 -1.15 16.30
N THR A 22 -29.52 -2.38 15.94
CA THR A 22 -28.93 -3.32 16.93
C THR A 22 -28.11 -4.45 16.29
N LEU A 23 -26.87 -4.62 16.74
CA LEU A 23 -26.09 -5.87 16.59
C LEU A 23 -26.24 -6.70 17.87
N SER A 24 -26.28 -8.04 17.72
CA SER A 24 -26.16 -8.92 18.88
C SER A 24 -24.75 -8.78 19.49
N LYS A 25 -24.62 -9.01 20.81
CA LYS A 25 -23.30 -9.02 21.47
C LYS A 25 -22.31 -9.99 20.80
N ALA A 26 -22.81 -11.07 20.21
CA ALA A 26 -22.00 -12.04 19.48
C ALA A 26 -21.46 -11.46 18.17
N ALA A 27 -22.30 -10.77 17.39
CA ALA A 27 -21.88 -10.15 16.12
C ALA A 27 -20.85 -9.03 16.34
N VAL A 28 -21.04 -8.19 17.36
CA VAL A 28 -20.03 -7.17 17.76
C VAL A 28 -18.72 -7.83 18.16
N ARG A 29 -18.78 -8.94 18.93
CA ARG A 29 -17.58 -9.67 19.36
C ARG A 29 -16.82 -10.25 18.18
N THR A 30 -17.50 -10.79 17.17
CA THR A 30 -16.86 -11.32 15.95
C THR A 30 -16.19 -10.21 15.15
N VAL A 31 -16.88 -9.10 14.87
CA VAL A 31 -16.28 -7.97 14.14
C VAL A 31 -15.07 -7.40 14.87
N LEU A 32 -15.14 -7.26 16.21
CA LEU A 32 -13.99 -6.82 17.00
C LEU A 32 -12.85 -7.84 17.01
N TRP A 33 -13.15 -9.13 16.93
CA TRP A 33 -12.15 -10.19 16.84
C TRP A 33 -11.45 -10.17 15.47
N ASP A 34 -12.22 -10.11 14.38
CA ASP A 34 -11.69 -10.01 13.02
C ASP A 34 -10.86 -8.73 12.83
N LEU A 35 -11.29 -7.61 13.43
CA LEU A 35 -10.53 -6.36 13.43
C LEU A 35 -9.23 -6.47 14.24
N ALA A 36 -9.26 -7.15 15.39
CA ALA A 36 -8.06 -7.38 16.19
C ALA A 36 -7.06 -8.32 15.48
N GLU A 37 -7.56 -9.36 14.79
CA GLU A 37 -6.70 -10.24 13.97
C GLU A 37 -6.12 -9.49 12.76
N ALA A 38 -6.91 -8.67 12.09
CA ALA A 38 -6.43 -7.80 11.00
C ALA A 38 -5.40 -6.78 11.50
N GLN A 39 -5.58 -6.23 12.70
CA GLN A 39 -4.63 -5.34 13.34
C GLN A 39 -3.30 -6.05 13.64
N VAL A 40 -3.34 -7.27 14.20
CA VAL A 40 -2.12 -8.05 14.47
C VAL A 40 -1.40 -8.43 13.18
N ALA A 41 -2.15 -8.81 12.13
CA ALA A 41 -1.57 -9.10 10.82
C ALA A 41 -0.94 -7.85 10.16
N LEU A 42 -1.55 -6.67 10.37
CA LEU A 42 -0.99 -5.39 9.95
C LEU A 42 0.28 -5.06 10.74
N GLU A 43 0.27 -5.23 12.06
CA GLU A 43 1.43 -5.01 12.93
C GLU A 43 2.60 -5.95 12.59
N GLN A 44 2.32 -7.21 12.26
CA GLN A 44 3.33 -8.19 11.81
C GLN A 44 3.90 -7.87 10.41
N ARG A 45 3.14 -7.21 9.52
CA ARG A 45 3.66 -6.71 8.24
C ARG A 45 4.46 -5.40 8.40
N ILE A 46 4.22 -4.65 9.48
CA ILE A 46 4.90 -3.37 9.76
C ILE A 46 6.19 -3.57 10.59
N ALA A 47 6.25 -4.59 11.44
CA ALA A 47 7.46 -4.96 12.17
C ALA A 47 8.38 -5.77 11.23
N ALA A 48 9.61 -5.40 10.87
CA ALA A 48 10.51 -4.33 11.26
C ALA A 48 11.79 -4.28 10.37
N PRO A 49 12.23 -5.34 9.60
CA PRO A 49 13.51 -5.29 8.90
C PRO A 49 13.59 -4.21 7.81
N VAL A 50 12.66 -4.23 6.85
CA VAL A 50 12.77 -3.36 5.67
C VAL A 50 12.74 -1.87 6.02
N HIS A 51 11.92 -1.45 7.00
CA HIS A 51 11.90 -0.06 7.45
C HIS A 51 13.19 0.33 8.17
N ALA A 52 13.78 -0.58 8.95
CA ALA A 52 15.08 -0.36 9.56
C ALA A 52 16.20 -0.27 8.50
N ASP A 53 16.15 -1.10 7.46
CA ASP A 53 17.10 -1.07 6.35
C ASP A 53 16.99 0.23 5.53
N ILE A 54 15.77 0.68 5.25
CA ILE A 54 15.50 1.98 4.61
C ILE A 54 16.06 3.12 5.47
N TYR A 55 15.78 3.11 6.77
CA TYR A 55 16.30 4.14 7.67
C TYR A 55 17.83 4.11 7.75
N ALA A 56 18.43 2.92 7.84
CA ALA A 56 19.88 2.76 7.82
C ALA A 56 20.48 3.25 6.49
N GLU A 57 19.80 3.04 5.37
CA GLU A 57 20.21 3.58 4.07
C GLU A 57 20.13 5.10 4.03
N GLN A 58 19.07 5.70 4.55
CA GLN A 58 18.96 7.17 4.67
C GLN A 58 20.12 7.74 5.49
N VAL A 59 20.48 7.11 6.62
CA VAL A 59 21.65 7.50 7.42
C VAL A 59 22.94 7.38 6.61
N ARG A 60 23.15 6.28 5.87
CA ARG A 60 24.32 6.11 5.00
C ARG A 60 24.40 7.18 3.92
N GLN A 61 23.27 7.56 3.33
CA GLN A 61 23.20 8.63 2.33
C GLN A 61 23.57 9.98 2.93
N VAL A 62 23.05 10.32 4.11
CA VAL A 62 23.43 11.55 4.82
C VAL A 62 24.91 11.57 5.17
N VAL A 63 25.48 10.45 5.65
CA VAL A 63 26.92 10.35 5.92
C VAL A 63 27.75 10.54 4.65
N LYS A 64 27.30 9.98 3.52
CA LYS A 64 28.02 10.00 2.25
C LYS A 64 27.92 11.33 1.51
N PHE A 65 26.75 11.97 1.54
CA PHE A 65 26.40 13.11 0.69
C PHE A 65 26.02 14.38 1.46
N GLY A 66 25.90 14.30 2.79
CA GLY A 66 25.37 15.38 3.62
C GLY A 66 23.85 15.55 3.47
N GLU A 67 23.31 16.59 4.09
CA GLU A 67 21.93 17.02 3.85
C GLU A 67 21.79 17.50 2.40
N GLN A 68 20.70 17.10 1.74
CA GLN A 68 20.43 17.41 0.33
C GLN A 68 19.12 18.18 0.20
N HIS A 69 19.15 19.29 -0.53
CA HIS A 69 17.97 20.01 -0.99
C HIS A 69 18.03 20.12 -2.51
N ARG A 70 17.01 19.60 -3.20
CA ARG A 70 16.92 19.60 -4.67
C ARG A 70 15.52 20.04 -5.07
N GLU A 71 15.42 20.63 -6.26
CA GLU A 71 14.12 20.85 -6.91
C GLU A 71 13.49 19.50 -7.27
N ASP A 72 12.16 19.42 -7.23
CA ASP A 72 11.43 18.18 -7.49
C ASP A 72 11.66 17.66 -8.92
N GLY A 73 11.69 18.57 -9.90
CA GLY A 73 11.94 18.22 -11.31
C GLY A 73 10.84 17.36 -11.96
N THR A 74 9.65 17.30 -11.36
CA THR A 74 8.50 16.50 -11.80
C THR A 74 7.48 17.34 -12.58
N GLY A 75 6.49 16.66 -13.17
CA GLY A 75 5.41 17.25 -13.95
C GLY A 75 5.67 17.34 -15.46
N GLY A 76 4.83 18.12 -16.14
CA GLY A 76 4.92 18.36 -17.58
C GLY A 76 4.24 17.30 -18.45
N PRO A 77 4.03 17.59 -19.74
CA PRO A 77 3.26 16.73 -20.64
C PRO A 77 3.93 15.37 -20.87
N VAL A 78 5.25 15.34 -21.06
CA VAL A 78 5.98 14.08 -21.33
C VAL A 78 5.82 13.08 -20.19
N MET A 79 5.95 13.52 -18.92
CA MET A 79 5.80 12.60 -17.79
C MET A 79 4.36 12.14 -17.61
N ARG A 80 3.36 12.99 -17.91
CA ARG A 80 1.94 12.58 -17.88
C ARG A 80 1.63 11.50 -18.91
N ASP A 81 2.12 11.65 -20.14
CA ASP A 81 1.93 10.65 -21.20
C ASP A 81 2.61 9.32 -20.82
N MET A 82 3.80 9.38 -20.22
CA MET A 82 4.50 8.19 -19.73
C MET A 82 3.77 7.51 -18.56
N ALA A 83 3.19 8.29 -17.64
CA ALA A 83 2.39 7.76 -16.54
C ALA A 83 1.14 7.03 -17.04
N GLU A 84 0.46 7.58 -18.04
CA GLU A 84 -0.69 6.93 -18.67
C GLU A 84 -0.30 5.62 -19.35
N ASP A 85 0.81 5.57 -20.08
CA ASP A 85 1.32 4.33 -20.69
C ASP A 85 1.62 3.24 -19.65
N MET A 86 2.27 3.61 -18.54
CA MET A 86 2.62 2.66 -17.47
C MET A 86 1.38 2.14 -16.73
N ARG A 87 0.41 3.02 -16.44
CA ARG A 87 -0.89 2.64 -15.89
C ARG A 87 -1.63 1.66 -16.80
N ASN A 88 -1.70 1.97 -18.09
CA ASN A 88 -2.33 1.08 -19.08
C ASN A 88 -1.64 -0.28 -19.14
N ARG A 89 -0.31 -0.31 -19.06
CA ARG A 89 0.46 -1.55 -19.04
C ARG A 89 0.24 -2.35 -17.75
N CYS A 90 0.19 -1.69 -16.59
CA CYS A 90 -0.09 -2.35 -15.32
C CYS A 90 -1.49 -2.95 -15.32
N ASN A 91 -2.50 -2.18 -15.73
CA ASN A 91 -3.88 -2.64 -15.88
C ASN A 91 -3.98 -3.84 -16.84
N TYR A 92 -3.35 -3.76 -18.00
CA TYR A 92 -3.32 -4.88 -18.95
C TYR A 92 -2.75 -6.15 -18.32
N LEU A 93 -1.64 -6.05 -17.57
CA LEU A 93 -1.06 -7.22 -16.90
C LEU A 93 -1.97 -7.73 -15.78
N ALA A 94 -2.58 -6.84 -15.00
CA ALA A 94 -3.55 -7.20 -13.97
C ALA A 94 -4.73 -7.99 -14.55
N GLU A 95 -5.22 -7.61 -15.73
CA GLU A 95 -6.28 -8.31 -16.47
C GLU A 95 -5.81 -9.63 -17.12
N ASN A 96 -4.50 -9.79 -17.39
CA ASN A 96 -3.94 -10.89 -18.19
C ASN A 96 -2.93 -11.76 -17.42
N GLY A 97 -3.20 -12.05 -16.15
CA GLY A 97 -2.41 -12.98 -15.33
C GLY A 97 -1.73 -12.39 -14.10
N GLY A 98 -1.99 -11.11 -13.81
CA GLY A 98 -1.47 -10.38 -12.65
C GLY A 98 -0.35 -9.42 -13.02
N ALA A 99 -0.42 -8.19 -12.51
CA ALA A 99 0.68 -7.23 -12.64
C ALA A 99 1.91 -7.73 -11.88
N ASP A 100 3.04 -7.85 -12.57
CA ASP A 100 4.31 -8.14 -11.92
C ASP A 100 4.77 -6.94 -11.07
N TRP A 101 5.61 -7.20 -10.07
CA TRP A 101 6.11 -6.13 -9.18
C TRP A 101 6.80 -4.97 -9.92
N ARG A 102 7.42 -5.25 -11.07
CA ARG A 102 8.04 -4.23 -11.92
C ARG A 102 7.00 -3.30 -12.52
N ALA A 103 5.87 -3.82 -13.01
CA ALA A 103 4.80 -3.02 -13.58
C ALA A 103 4.14 -2.13 -12.52
N VAL A 104 3.85 -2.69 -11.34
CA VAL A 104 3.31 -1.94 -10.21
C VAL A 104 4.26 -0.82 -9.78
N LEU A 105 5.55 -1.11 -9.62
CA LEU A 105 6.53 -0.09 -9.25
C LEU A 105 6.65 1.02 -10.31
N LEU A 106 6.69 0.65 -11.59
CA LEU A 106 6.83 1.64 -12.66
C LEU A 106 5.59 2.53 -12.77
N GLU A 107 4.39 2.00 -12.57
CA GLU A 107 3.17 2.82 -12.49
C GLU A 107 3.32 3.90 -11.42
N GLU A 108 3.56 3.54 -10.16
CA GLU A 108 3.70 4.50 -9.05
C GLU A 108 4.82 5.51 -9.29
N VAL A 109 5.96 5.07 -9.82
CA VAL A 109 7.09 5.96 -10.13
C VAL A 109 6.68 7.00 -11.16
N TYR A 110 6.03 6.60 -12.25
CA TYR A 110 5.65 7.55 -13.30
C TYR A 110 4.47 8.43 -12.89
N GLU A 111 3.57 7.96 -12.04
CA GLU A 111 2.56 8.81 -11.40
C GLU A 111 3.21 9.91 -10.57
N ALA A 112 4.19 9.58 -9.72
CA ALA A 112 4.97 10.57 -8.98
C ALA A 112 5.71 11.55 -9.91
N MET A 113 6.36 11.05 -10.97
CA MET A 113 7.09 11.91 -11.92
C MET A 113 6.17 12.84 -12.72
N ALA A 114 4.90 12.47 -12.90
CA ALA A 114 3.91 13.28 -13.60
C ALA A 114 3.26 14.38 -12.73
N GLU A 115 3.43 14.31 -11.41
CA GLU A 115 2.79 15.22 -10.46
C GLU A 115 3.60 16.51 -10.27
N SER A 116 2.90 17.64 -10.17
CA SER A 116 3.47 18.99 -9.99
C SER A 116 2.98 19.69 -8.72
N ASP A 117 1.90 19.20 -8.12
CA ASP A 117 1.41 19.64 -6.82
C ASP A 117 2.22 18.95 -5.70
N PRO A 118 2.88 19.71 -4.81
CA PRO A 118 3.75 19.12 -3.78
C PRO A 118 3.03 18.18 -2.80
N ALA A 119 1.76 18.42 -2.50
CA ALA A 119 1.02 17.59 -1.55
C ALA A 119 0.69 16.23 -2.17
N LYS A 120 0.29 16.23 -3.44
CA LYS A 120 0.08 15.01 -4.21
C LYS A 120 1.39 14.28 -4.51
N LEU A 121 2.45 15.00 -4.90
CA LEU A 121 3.76 14.40 -5.13
C LEU A 121 4.25 13.65 -3.89
N ARG A 122 4.09 14.24 -2.70
CA ARG A 122 4.40 13.56 -1.45
C ARG A 122 3.60 12.27 -1.28
N ALA A 123 2.31 12.28 -1.62
CA ALA A 123 1.47 11.09 -1.54
C ALA A 123 1.99 10.00 -2.49
N GLU A 124 2.25 10.33 -3.76
CA GLU A 124 2.77 9.37 -4.75
C GLU A 124 4.16 8.82 -4.35
N LEU A 125 5.06 9.66 -3.85
CA LEU A 125 6.37 9.20 -3.36
C LEU A 125 6.24 8.22 -2.17
N VAL A 126 5.22 8.40 -1.33
CA VAL A 126 4.91 7.44 -0.27
C VAL A 126 4.37 6.12 -0.86
N GLN A 127 3.55 6.16 -1.91
CA GLN A 127 3.10 4.95 -2.61
C GLN A 127 4.28 4.19 -3.22
N VAL A 128 5.21 4.89 -3.90
CA VAL A 128 6.46 4.30 -4.43
C VAL A 128 7.25 3.60 -3.34
N ALA A 129 7.47 4.26 -2.20
CA ALA A 129 8.19 3.68 -1.07
C ALA A 129 7.47 2.44 -0.51
N ALA A 130 6.14 2.48 -0.41
CA ALA A 130 5.32 1.37 0.06
C ALA A 130 5.40 0.16 -0.88
N VAL A 131 5.35 0.36 -2.20
CA VAL A 131 5.53 -0.71 -3.19
C VAL A 131 6.94 -1.31 -3.10
N CYS A 132 7.97 -0.49 -2.95
CA CYS A 132 9.35 -0.98 -2.77
C CYS A 132 9.46 -1.84 -1.51
N ALA A 133 8.95 -1.36 -0.38
CA ALA A 133 8.97 -2.10 0.88
C ALA A 133 8.21 -3.43 0.77
N THR A 134 7.03 -3.41 0.16
CA THR A 134 6.20 -4.60 -0.04
C THR A 134 6.89 -5.61 -0.95
N TRP A 135 7.55 -5.15 -2.02
CA TRP A 135 8.28 -6.04 -2.91
C TRP A 135 9.46 -6.70 -2.18
N VAL A 136 10.25 -5.94 -1.40
CA VAL A 136 11.33 -6.50 -0.56
C VAL A 136 10.78 -7.56 0.40
N GLN A 137 9.68 -7.28 1.09
CA GLN A 137 9.03 -8.24 1.98
C GLN A 137 8.59 -9.52 1.25
N ASP A 138 8.07 -9.40 0.03
CA ASP A 138 7.75 -10.56 -0.81
C ASP A 138 9.02 -11.37 -1.13
N ILE A 139 10.15 -10.71 -1.41
CA ILE A 139 11.47 -11.38 -1.59
C ILE A 139 11.91 -12.11 -0.33
N ASP A 140 11.80 -11.47 0.82
CA ASP A 140 12.21 -12.05 2.10
C ASP A 140 11.33 -13.27 2.43
N SER A 141 10.03 -13.18 2.17
CA SER A 141 9.08 -14.26 2.45
C SER A 141 9.38 -15.54 1.66
N ARG A 142 9.78 -15.39 0.39
CA ARG A 142 10.10 -16.53 -0.50
C ARG A 142 11.51 -17.10 -0.28
N THR A 143 12.38 -16.39 0.44
CA THR A 143 13.76 -16.83 0.74
C THR A 143 13.92 -17.34 2.17
N ALA A 144 13.07 -16.92 3.11
CA ALA A 144 13.08 -17.43 4.48
C ALA A 144 12.64 -18.90 4.61
N GLY A 145 12.01 -19.46 3.58
CA GLY A 145 11.56 -20.85 3.50
C GLY A 145 12.51 -21.81 2.76
N SER A 146 13.70 -21.35 2.37
CA SER A 146 14.73 -22.11 1.63
C SER A 146 16.04 -22.19 2.41
#